data_AF-A0A4Q4CKQ3-F1
#
_entry.id   AF-A0A4Q4CKQ3-F1
#
_cell.length_a   1.000
_cell.length_b   1.000
_cell.length_c   1.000
_cell.angle_alpha   90.00
_cell.angle_beta   90.00
_cell.angle_gamma   90.00
#
_symmetry.space_group_name_H-M   'P 1'
#
loop_
_entity.id
_entity.type
_entity.pdbx_description
1 polymer ?
#
loop_
_entity_poly.entity_id
_entity_poly.type
_entity_poly.pdbx_seq_one_letter_code
_entity_poly.pdbx_strand_id
1 'polypeptide(L)'
;MVGHRAAYRLTLDRVRDGSDIARAEGVMLYEVIDACDGWATRQRFQLTLTDRDGTDVETTSDYSTYETKDGRSIRFSLTQTSQGAVSQRVAGDAEVTPQGGTVRYTEPDTKQETLPPGTLLPMLHTIRTLAAARANQRLLVVPLFD
;
A
#
# COMPACT_ATOMS: atom_id res chain seq x y z
N MET A 1 11.06 -7.99 -11.42
CA MET A 1 10.46 -6.64 -11.52
C MET A 1 11.51 -5.70 -12.08
N VAL A 2 11.12 -4.56 -12.63
CA VAL A 2 12.05 -3.50 -13.03
C VAL A 2 11.79 -2.27 -12.19
N GLY A 3 12.85 -1.57 -11.79
CA GLY A 3 12.72 -0.27 -11.14
C GLY A 3 12.06 0.73 -12.07
N HIS A 4 11.07 1.47 -11.57
CA HIS A 4 10.30 2.43 -12.35
C HIS A 4 9.59 3.42 -11.45
N ARG A 5 9.12 4.51 -12.06
CA ARG A 5 8.26 5.50 -11.42
C ARG A 5 7.08 5.79 -12.33
N ALA A 6 5.90 5.85 -11.73
CA ALA A 6 4.64 6.14 -12.40
C ALA A 6 3.92 7.30 -11.70
N ALA A 7 3.25 8.13 -12.49
CA ALA A 7 2.39 9.19 -12.02
C ALA A 7 0.99 8.99 -12.59
N TYR A 8 -0.01 9.08 -11.73
CA TYR A 8 -1.40 8.87 -12.07
C TYR A 8 -2.19 10.12 -11.71
N ARG A 9 -3.11 10.52 -12.58
CA ARG A 9 -4.16 11.49 -12.26
C ARG A 9 -5.36 10.70 -11.77
N LEU A 10 -5.93 11.14 -10.65
CA LEU A 10 -7.09 10.52 -10.02
C LEU A 10 -8.31 11.39 -10.29
N THR A 11 -9.41 10.74 -10.67
CA THR A 11 -10.71 11.37 -10.91
C THR A 11 -11.80 10.48 -10.34
N LEU A 12 -12.85 11.09 -9.82
CA LEU A 12 -14.03 10.40 -9.35
C LEU A 12 -14.75 9.65 -10.48
N ASP A 13 -14.90 8.33 -10.35
CA ASP A 13 -15.67 7.50 -11.29
C ASP A 13 -17.13 7.36 -10.85
N ARG A 14 -17.35 6.91 -9.60
CA ARG A 14 -18.69 6.71 -9.05
C ARG A 14 -18.72 7.02 -7.56
N VAL A 15 -19.85 7.56 -7.13
CA VAL A 15 -20.21 7.79 -5.72
C VAL A 15 -21.38 6.87 -5.36
N ARG A 16 -21.42 6.35 -4.12
CA ARG A 16 -22.58 5.60 -3.62
C ARG A 16 -23.77 6.53 -3.37
N ASP A 17 -24.98 6.01 -3.55
CA ASP A 17 -26.19 6.74 -3.22
C ASP A 17 -26.18 7.17 -1.73
N GLY A 18 -26.48 8.44 -1.47
CA GLY A 18 -26.48 9.02 -0.13
C GLY A 18 -25.13 9.52 0.39
N SER A 19 -24.06 9.51 -0.42
CA SER A 19 -22.80 10.17 -0.06
C SER A 19 -22.83 11.67 -0.34
N ASP A 20 -22.22 12.44 0.57
CA ASP A 20 -22.07 13.89 0.46
C ASP A 20 -20.92 14.32 -0.48
N ILE A 21 -20.17 13.37 -1.05
CA ILE A 21 -19.07 13.67 -1.97
C ILE A 21 -19.63 14.10 -3.33
N ALA A 22 -19.27 15.30 -3.77
CA ALA A 22 -19.60 15.83 -5.09
C ALA A 22 -18.45 15.66 -6.11
N ARG A 23 -17.20 15.81 -5.66
CA ARG A 23 -16.00 15.70 -6.50
C ARG A 23 -14.86 15.03 -5.73
N ALA A 24 -14.04 14.28 -6.46
CA ALA A 24 -12.76 13.78 -5.98
C ALA A 24 -11.73 13.91 -7.10
N GLU A 25 -10.60 14.54 -6.81
CA GLU A 25 -9.50 14.66 -7.75
C GLU A 25 -8.16 14.63 -7.04
N GLY A 26 -7.13 14.18 -7.74
CA GLY A 26 -5.83 14.04 -7.11
C GLY A 26 -4.76 13.48 -8.00
N VAL A 27 -3.65 13.13 -7.37
CA VAL A 27 -2.50 12.50 -8.00
C VAL A 27 -1.95 11.38 -7.14
N MET A 28 -1.45 10.33 -7.79
CA MET A 28 -0.69 9.27 -7.13
C MET A 28 0.67 9.15 -7.81
N LEU A 29 1.73 9.18 -7.03
CA LEU A 29 3.08 8.84 -7.45
C LEU A 29 3.44 7.49 -6.86
N TYR A 30 3.86 6.55 -7.71
CA TYR A 30 4.32 5.23 -7.29
C TYR A 30 5.73 5.00 -7.81
N GLU A 31 6.63 4.58 -6.94
CA GLU A 31 8.03 4.33 -7.25
C GLU A 31 8.43 2.95 -6.73
N VAL A 32 9.14 2.20 -7.58
CA VAL A 32 9.78 0.93 -7.26
C VAL A 32 11.25 1.08 -7.57
N ILE A 33 12.10 0.85 -6.56
CA ILE A 33 13.55 0.86 -6.69
C ILE A 33 14.05 -0.58 -6.53
N ASP A 34 14.84 -1.01 -7.49
CA ASP A 34 15.57 -2.27 -7.45
C ASP A 34 16.87 -2.06 -6.66
N ALA A 35 16.88 -2.43 -5.38
CA ALA A 35 18.08 -2.47 -4.56
C ALA A 35 18.70 -3.87 -4.58
N CYS A 36 19.98 -3.99 -4.24
CA CYS A 36 20.71 -5.27 -4.27
C CYS A 36 19.97 -6.38 -3.51
N ASP A 37 19.58 -6.09 -2.27
CA ASP A 37 19.01 -7.11 -1.36
C ASP A 37 17.49 -6.99 -1.18
N GLY A 38 16.84 -6.03 -1.88
CA GLY A 38 15.42 -5.78 -1.70
C GLY A 38 14.76 -4.90 -2.73
N TRP A 39 13.47 -4.67 -2.53
CA TRP A 39 12.65 -3.73 -3.25
C TRP A 39 12.28 -2.61 -2.30
N ALA A 40 12.69 -1.38 -2.62
CA ALA A 40 12.12 -0.22 -1.95
C ALA A 40 10.94 0.27 -2.77
N THR A 41 9.78 0.43 -2.16
CA THR A 41 8.61 1.03 -2.81
C THR A 41 8.18 2.27 -2.06
N ARG A 42 7.67 3.26 -2.80
CA ARG A 42 7.06 4.45 -2.22
C ARG A 42 5.84 4.85 -3.01
N GLN A 43 4.75 5.07 -2.30
CA GLN A 43 3.52 5.59 -2.83
C GLN A 43 3.19 6.90 -2.14
N ARG A 44 3.02 7.97 -2.93
CA ARG A 44 2.53 9.25 -2.45
C ARG A 44 1.20 9.55 -3.10
N PHE A 45 0.21 9.83 -2.28
CA PHE A 45 -1.15 10.09 -2.69
C PHE A 45 -1.53 11.48 -2.21
N GLN A 46 -2.17 12.27 -3.07
CA GLN A 46 -2.79 13.53 -2.71
C GLN A 46 -4.16 13.57 -3.35
N LEU A 47 -5.18 13.81 -2.54
CA LEU A 47 -6.58 13.80 -2.96
C LEU A 47 -7.31 14.96 -2.31
N THR A 48 -8.06 15.69 -3.11
CA THR A 48 -9.02 16.69 -2.68
C THR A 48 -10.42 16.11 -2.89
N LEU A 49 -11.17 16.05 -1.80
CA LEU A 49 -12.59 15.68 -1.79
C LEU A 49 -13.40 16.95 -1.60
N THR A 50 -14.33 17.22 -2.50
CA THR A 50 -15.29 18.33 -2.37
C THR A 50 -16.66 17.74 -2.05
N ASP A 51 -17.27 18.21 -0.96
CA ASP A 51 -18.65 17.85 -0.63
C ASP A 51 -19.68 18.64 -1.47
N ARG A 52 -20.96 18.35 -1.27
CA ARG A 52 -22.06 19.04 -1.98
C ARG A 52 -22.26 20.50 -1.57
N ASP A 53 -21.78 20.87 -0.39
CA ASP A 53 -21.83 22.23 0.12
C ASP A 53 -20.63 23.06 -0.38
N GLY A 54 -19.68 22.42 -1.07
CA GLY A 54 -18.49 23.04 -1.65
C GLY A 54 -17.28 23.06 -0.71
N THR A 55 -17.33 22.33 0.40
CA THR A 55 -16.20 22.21 1.33
C THR A 55 -15.17 21.24 0.77
N ASP A 56 -13.92 21.68 0.73
CA ASP A 56 -12.79 20.85 0.33
C ASP A 56 -12.09 20.21 1.55
N VAL A 57 -11.82 18.92 1.44
CA VAL A 57 -10.96 18.16 2.35
C VAL A 57 -9.78 17.61 1.57
N GLU A 58 -8.59 18.14 1.88
CA GLU A 58 -7.35 17.61 1.34
C GLU A 58 -6.80 16.50 2.24
N THR A 59 -6.51 15.36 1.64
CA THR A 59 -5.82 14.23 2.27
C THR A 59 -4.57 13.88 1.49
N THR A 60 -3.46 13.72 2.20
CA THR A 60 -2.23 13.18 1.64
C THR A 60 -1.80 11.93 2.39
N SER A 61 -1.21 10.97 1.69
CA SER A 61 -0.57 9.82 2.30
C SER A 61 0.79 9.54 1.68
N ASP A 62 1.73 9.13 2.53
CA ASP A 62 3.07 8.71 2.14
C ASP A 62 3.33 7.33 2.73
N TYR A 63 3.30 6.33 1.86
CA TYR A 63 3.52 4.93 2.19
C TYR A 63 4.86 4.50 1.61
N SER A 64 5.72 3.92 2.43
CA SER A 64 7.03 3.43 2.01
C SER A 64 7.27 2.04 2.56
N THR A 65 7.87 1.18 1.74
CA THR A 65 8.26 -0.17 2.15
C THR A 65 9.65 -0.55 1.69
N TYR A 66 10.26 -1.47 2.42
CA TYR A 66 11.45 -2.19 2.00
C TYR A 66 11.20 -3.69 2.19
N GLU A 67 11.16 -4.44 1.10
CA GLU A 67 10.92 -5.90 1.10
C GLU A 67 12.17 -6.63 0.61
N THR A 68 12.61 -7.70 1.29
CA THR A 68 13.76 -8.49 0.84
C THR A 68 13.47 -9.25 -0.45
N LYS A 69 14.49 -9.51 -1.29
CA LYS A 69 14.28 -10.25 -2.55
C LYS A 69 13.79 -11.69 -2.35
N ASP A 70 14.09 -12.29 -1.21
CA ASP A 70 13.60 -13.62 -0.84
C ASP A 70 12.13 -13.60 -0.36
N GLY A 71 11.54 -12.40 -0.20
CA GLY A 71 10.15 -12.17 0.18
C GLY A 71 9.83 -12.61 1.61
N ARG A 72 10.82 -12.60 2.50
CA ARG A 72 10.66 -13.04 3.90
C ARG A 72 10.47 -11.92 4.89
N SER A 73 10.93 -10.71 4.59
CA SER A 73 10.71 -9.58 5.48
C SER A 73 10.31 -8.31 4.75
N ILE A 74 9.51 -7.51 5.43
CA ILE A 74 9.12 -6.17 5.01
C ILE A 74 9.28 -5.22 6.19
N ARG A 75 9.77 -4.00 5.92
CA ARG A 75 9.58 -2.85 6.79
C ARG A 75 8.62 -1.89 6.09
N PHE A 76 7.70 -1.30 6.84
CA PHE A 76 6.70 -0.39 6.29
C PHE A 76 6.55 0.85 7.16
N SER A 77 6.20 1.95 6.53
CA SER A 77 5.72 3.15 7.19
C SER A 77 4.66 3.85 6.35
N LEU A 78 3.63 4.37 7.03
CA LEU A 78 2.55 5.16 6.47
C LEU A 78 2.41 6.41 7.33
N THR A 79 2.46 7.57 6.69
CA THR A 79 1.98 8.82 7.29
C THR A 79 0.81 9.33 6.49
N GLN A 80 -0.31 9.59 7.16
CA GLN A 80 -1.48 10.22 6.58
C GLN A 80 -1.69 11.59 7.21
N THR A 81 -1.98 12.56 6.37
CA THR A 81 -2.22 13.96 6.74
C THR A 81 -3.56 14.37 6.17
N SER A 82 -4.37 15.03 6.98
CA SER A 82 -5.64 15.62 6.57
C SER A 82 -5.66 17.09 6.97
N GLN A 83 -6.04 17.97 6.05
CA GLN A 83 -6.05 19.43 6.26
C GLN A 83 -4.72 19.96 6.85
N GLY A 84 -3.59 19.43 6.36
CA GLY A 84 -2.24 19.81 6.81
C GLY A 84 -1.80 19.25 8.18
N ALA A 85 -2.69 18.57 8.92
CA ALA A 85 -2.37 17.93 10.19
C ALA A 85 -2.21 16.41 10.03
N VAL A 86 -1.19 15.84 10.68
CA VAL A 86 -0.99 14.37 10.65
C VAL A 86 -2.16 13.72 11.38
N SER A 87 -2.94 12.94 10.64
CA SER A 87 -4.11 12.24 11.14
C SER A 87 -3.77 10.83 11.62
N GLN A 88 -2.77 10.19 11.01
CA GLN A 88 -2.38 8.82 11.34
C GLN A 88 -0.90 8.57 11.00
N ARG A 89 -0.25 7.77 11.84
CA ARG A 89 1.00 7.10 11.51
C ARG A 89 0.90 5.62 11.83
N VAL A 90 1.45 4.81 10.93
CA VAL A 90 1.60 3.37 11.11
C VAL A 90 3.00 3.01 10.68
N ALA A 91 3.71 2.26 11.50
CA ALA A 91 5.06 1.81 11.20
C ALA A 91 5.30 0.45 11.82
N GLY A 92 6.17 -0.32 11.21
CA GLY A 92 6.52 -1.64 11.71
C GLY A 92 7.32 -2.47 10.72
N ASP A 93 7.43 -3.74 11.05
CA ASP A 93 8.03 -4.75 10.20
C ASP A 93 7.28 -6.07 10.32
N ALA A 94 7.38 -6.91 9.29
CA ALA A 94 6.84 -8.25 9.31
C ALA A 94 7.85 -9.26 8.77
N GLU A 95 7.82 -10.46 9.33
CA GLU A 95 8.59 -11.61 8.90
C GLU A 95 7.63 -12.75 8.56
N VAL A 96 7.82 -13.40 7.42
CA VAL A 96 6.97 -14.49 6.93
C VAL A 96 7.79 -15.74 6.59
N THR A 97 7.17 -16.88 6.84
CA THR A 97 7.65 -18.22 6.55
C THR A 97 6.53 -19.04 5.90
N PRO A 98 6.81 -20.22 5.32
CA PRO A 98 5.75 -21.10 4.84
C PRO A 98 4.72 -21.49 5.92
N GLN A 99 5.11 -21.48 7.19
CA GLN A 99 4.28 -21.88 8.34
C GLN A 99 3.46 -20.72 8.93
N GLY A 100 3.65 -19.49 8.45
CA GLY A 100 3.02 -18.29 8.98
C GLY A 100 4.02 -17.16 9.14
N GLY A 101 3.62 -16.09 9.81
CA GLY A 101 4.50 -14.95 10.06
C GLY A 101 4.10 -14.16 11.29
N THR A 102 4.86 -13.11 11.55
CA THR A 102 4.60 -12.17 12.63
C THR A 102 4.80 -10.76 12.10
N VAL A 103 3.85 -9.88 12.39
CA VAL A 103 4.01 -8.43 12.22
C VAL A 103 4.25 -7.78 13.58
N ARG A 104 5.18 -6.84 13.63
CA ARG A 104 5.50 -5.99 14.78
C ARG A 104 5.22 -4.55 14.39
N TYR A 105 4.20 -3.96 15.00
CA TYR A 105 3.90 -2.54 14.87
C TYR A 105 4.68 -1.75 15.92
N THR A 106 5.18 -0.59 15.55
CA THR A 106 5.85 0.37 16.44
C THR A 106 5.07 1.69 16.56
N GLU A 107 4.16 1.96 15.62
CA GLU A 107 3.25 3.11 15.66
C GLU A 107 1.83 2.67 15.24
N PRO A 108 0.77 3.28 15.82
CA PRO A 108 0.82 4.28 16.90
C PRO A 108 1.21 3.68 18.26
N ASP A 109 0.94 2.39 18.47
CA ASP A 109 1.27 1.64 19.67
C ASP A 109 2.04 0.38 19.31
N THR A 110 2.94 -0.04 20.19
CA THR A 110 3.66 -1.30 20.01
C THR A 110 2.73 -2.49 20.19
N LYS A 111 2.54 -3.27 19.13
CA LYS A 111 1.77 -4.52 19.17
C LYS A 111 2.33 -5.55 18.21
N GLN A 112 1.99 -6.81 18.43
CA GLN A 112 2.34 -7.90 17.53
C GLN A 112 1.11 -8.70 17.14
N GLU A 113 1.07 -9.15 15.90
CA GLU A 113 0.00 -9.99 15.37
C GLU A 113 0.60 -11.13 14.56
N THR A 114 -0.10 -12.27 14.54
CA THR A 114 0.31 -13.44 13.77
C THR A 114 -0.30 -13.39 12.38
N LEU A 115 0.50 -13.77 11.39
CA LEU A 115 0.10 -13.88 9.99
C LEU A 115 -0.16 -15.35 9.65
N PRO A 116 -1.22 -15.66 8.89
CA PRO A 116 -1.54 -17.02 8.53
C PRO A 116 -0.46 -17.67 7.63
N PRO A 117 -0.38 -19.01 7.61
CA PRO A 117 0.50 -19.73 6.70
C PRO A 117 0.30 -19.32 5.24
N GLY A 118 1.39 -19.19 4.49
CA GLY A 118 1.35 -18.82 3.07
C GLY A 118 1.13 -17.34 2.78
N THR A 119 1.17 -16.46 3.79
CA THR A 119 1.12 -15.00 3.59
C THR A 119 2.26 -14.54 2.69
N LEU A 120 1.93 -13.71 1.69
CA LEU A 120 2.89 -13.04 0.83
C LEU A 120 3.02 -11.56 1.19
N LEU A 121 4.20 -11.02 0.90
CA LEU A 121 4.48 -9.60 0.95
C LEU A 121 4.22 -8.96 -0.43
N PRO A 122 3.99 -7.64 -0.54
CA PRO A 122 3.42 -7.01 -1.73
C PRO A 122 4.23 -7.20 -3.02
N MET A 123 5.56 -7.13 -2.97
CA MET A 123 6.40 -7.30 -4.14
C MET A 123 6.45 -8.75 -4.59
N LEU A 124 6.61 -9.70 -3.67
CA LEU A 124 6.52 -11.13 -3.99
C LEU A 124 5.13 -11.50 -4.52
N HIS A 125 4.06 -10.95 -3.95
CA HIS A 125 2.69 -11.12 -4.44
C HIS A 125 2.54 -10.64 -5.89
N THR A 126 3.04 -9.44 -6.20
CA THR A 126 3.03 -8.90 -7.56
C THR A 126 3.82 -9.79 -8.53
N ILE A 127 5.01 -10.25 -8.13
CA ILE A 127 5.84 -11.15 -8.92
C ILE A 127 5.10 -12.47 -9.21
N ARG A 128 4.46 -13.07 -8.20
CA ARG A 128 3.70 -14.32 -8.36
C ARG A 128 2.46 -14.13 -9.23
N THR A 129 1.77 -13.00 -9.11
CA THR A 129 0.62 -12.65 -9.95
C THR A 129 1.04 -12.56 -11.42
N LEU A 130 2.16 -11.88 -11.71
CA LEU A 130 2.69 -11.80 -13.07
C LEU A 130 3.13 -13.16 -13.61
N ALA A 131 3.74 -14.01 -12.78
CA ALA A 131 4.12 -15.37 -13.16
C ALA A 131 2.89 -16.24 -13.46
N ALA A 132 1.85 -16.17 -12.62
CA ALA A 132 0.58 -16.88 -12.81
C ALA A 132 -0.10 -16.44 -14.13
N ALA A 133 -0.16 -15.13 -14.39
CA ALA A 133 -0.70 -14.60 -15.64
C ALA A 133 0.05 -15.12 -16.88
N ARG A 134 1.40 -15.15 -16.85
CA ARG A 134 2.22 -15.72 -17.93
C ARG A 134 1.97 -17.22 -18.13
N ALA A 135 1.65 -17.93 -17.05
CA ALA A 135 1.29 -19.35 -17.08
C ALA A 135 -0.19 -19.59 -17.44
N ASN A 136 -0.95 -18.57 -17.87
CA ASN A 136 -2.40 -18.63 -18.13
C ASN A 136 -3.24 -19.09 -16.91
N GLN A 137 -2.70 -18.97 -15.71
CA GLN A 137 -3.48 -19.16 -14.49
C GLN A 137 -4.33 -17.92 -14.26
N ARG A 138 -5.64 -18.13 -14.08
CA ARG A 138 -6.61 -17.05 -13.96
C ARG A 138 -6.88 -16.62 -12.53
N LEU A 139 -6.40 -17.39 -11.56
CA LEU A 139 -6.69 -17.18 -10.16
C LEU A 139 -5.46 -17.48 -9.30
N LEU A 140 -5.13 -16.55 -8.42
CA LEU A 140 -4.16 -16.69 -7.35
C LEU A 140 -4.89 -16.29 -6.06
N VAL A 141 -5.06 -17.23 -5.13
CA VAL A 141 -5.68 -16.96 -3.82
C VAL A 141 -4.63 -17.25 -2.76
N VAL A 142 -4.16 -16.18 -2.12
CA VAL A 142 -3.14 -16.22 -1.08
C VAL A 142 -3.43 -15.11 -0.07
N PRO A 143 -3.12 -15.30 1.22
CA PRO A 143 -3.10 -14.19 2.16
C PRO A 143 -2.04 -13.18 1.73
N LEU A 144 -2.35 -11.89 1.86
CA LEU A 144 -1.47 -10.77 1.58
C LEU A 144 -1.36 -9.91 2.83
N PHE A 145 -0.16 -9.44 3.13
CA PHE A 145 0.08 -8.38 4.12
C PHE A 145 0.59 -7.13 3.40
N ASP A 146 -0.12 -6.01 3.53
CA ASP A 146 0.14 -4.72 2.88
C ASP A 146 -0.09 -3.50 3.79
#